data_AF-A0A1Z4R5N0-F1
#
_entry.id   AF-A0A1Z4R5N0-F1
#
_cell.length_a   1.000
_cell.length_b   1.000
_cell.length_c   1.000
_cell.angle_alpha   90.00
_cell.angle_beta   90.00
_cell.angle_gamma   90.00
#
_symmetry.space_group_name_H-M   'P 1'
#
loop_
_entity.id
_entity.type
_entity.pdbx_description
1 polymer ?
#
loop_
_entity_poly.entity_id
_entity_poly.type
_entity_poly.pdbx_seq_one_letter_code
_entity_poly.pdbx_strand_id
1 'polypeptide(L)'
;MQFAPPMTMKDFFALSQGTWFIQRHVNHFDLVADESGESNLIIQIVEPTDPRVKLACEEQKIDPAKAMGGASFIWQDNLDERQPNPDYAAVLIDVPDHREALTGRLIRDRGYVEKIPVISRYWFGRDGILTIDTEYDNNQGQERCWFVNENFRVRIGTVRTMNGINLVSHCCERRCVSQDDLEKMIRRNLEREALEGSKGKEKE
;
A
#
# COMPACT_ATOMS: atom_id res chain seq x y z
N MET A 1 21.84 -3.83 9.36
CA MET A 1 21.60 -3.27 8.02
C MET A 1 20.53 -2.19 8.14
N GLN A 2 20.74 -1.05 7.52
CA GLN A 2 19.76 0.04 7.46
C GLN A 2 18.59 -0.39 6.57
N PHE A 3 17.36 -0.11 6.97
CA PHE A 3 16.16 -0.41 6.18
C PHE A 3 16.26 0.28 4.80
N ALA A 4 16.07 -0.49 3.73
CA ALA A 4 16.01 0.03 2.37
C ALA A 4 14.54 0.09 1.94
N PRO A 5 13.99 1.27 1.62
CA PRO A 5 12.62 1.37 1.19
C PRO A 5 12.43 0.77 -0.22
N PRO A 6 11.22 0.29 -0.55
CA PRO A 6 10.92 -0.20 -1.90
C PRO A 6 10.98 0.94 -2.91
N MET A 7 11.60 0.66 -4.06
CA MET A 7 11.79 1.64 -5.14
C MET A 7 11.06 1.26 -6.44
N THR A 8 10.41 0.11 -6.48
CA THR A 8 9.54 -0.31 -7.58
C THR A 8 8.17 -0.69 -7.03
N MET A 9 7.13 -0.64 -7.86
CA MET A 9 5.80 -1.06 -7.44
C MET A 9 5.76 -2.55 -7.08
N LYS A 10 6.53 -3.38 -7.80
CA LYS A 10 6.73 -4.80 -7.47
C LYS A 10 7.30 -4.99 -6.06
N ASP A 11 8.38 -4.29 -5.72
CA ASP A 11 9.00 -4.39 -4.39
C ASP A 11 8.07 -3.84 -3.31
N PHE A 12 7.31 -2.78 -3.63
CA PHE A 12 6.32 -2.21 -2.73
C PHE A 12 5.19 -3.20 -2.43
N PHE A 13 4.67 -3.91 -3.43
CA PHE A 13 3.68 -4.97 -3.23
C PHE A 13 4.25 -6.16 -2.47
N ALA A 14 5.46 -6.60 -2.81
CA ALA A 14 6.14 -7.68 -2.09
C ALA A 14 6.31 -7.35 -0.60
N LEU A 15 6.77 -6.13 -0.27
CA LEU A 15 6.89 -5.68 1.11
C LEU A 15 5.51 -5.48 1.76
N SER A 16 4.48 -5.13 0.99
CA SER A 16 3.11 -4.97 1.50
C SER A 16 2.39 -6.28 1.78
N GLN A 17 2.81 -7.40 1.19
CA GLN A 17 2.14 -8.70 1.36
C GLN A 17 1.99 -9.08 2.83
N GLY A 18 0.82 -9.61 3.21
CA GLY A 18 0.50 -10.04 4.57
C GLY A 18 -0.70 -9.29 5.16
N THR A 19 -0.91 -9.47 6.47
CA THR A 19 -2.01 -8.84 7.22
C THR A 19 -1.51 -7.64 8.00
N TRP A 20 -2.26 -6.55 7.96
CA TRP A 20 -1.96 -5.28 8.60
C TRP A 20 -3.13 -4.82 9.44
N PHE A 21 -2.85 -4.44 10.68
CA PHE A 21 -3.78 -3.66 11.50
C PHE A 21 -3.67 -2.19 11.09
N ILE A 22 -4.81 -1.57 10.80
CA ILE A 22 -4.94 -0.19 10.33
C ILE A 22 -5.69 0.62 11.37
N GLN A 23 -5.13 1.76 11.72
CA GLN A 23 -5.88 2.86 12.35
C GLN A 23 -5.98 3.99 11.34
N ARG A 24 -7.22 4.31 10.94
CA ARG A 24 -7.54 5.34 9.95
C ARG A 24 -8.25 6.48 10.65
N HIS A 25 -7.85 7.69 10.31
CA HIS A 25 -8.55 8.92 10.67
C HIS A 25 -8.81 9.74 9.40
N VAL A 26 -9.96 10.40 9.34
CA VAL A 26 -10.35 11.30 8.27
C VAL A 26 -10.75 12.62 8.88
N ASN A 27 -10.10 13.68 8.42
CA ASN A 27 -10.45 15.05 8.75
C ASN A 27 -11.19 15.67 7.57
N HIS A 28 -12.40 16.14 7.83
CA HIS A 28 -13.23 16.81 6.85
C HIS A 28 -13.06 18.33 6.96
N PHE A 29 -12.91 19.00 5.81
CA PHE A 29 -12.83 20.47 5.74
C PHE A 29 -14.15 21.10 5.25
N ASP A 30 -15.21 20.31 5.17
CA ASP A 30 -16.57 20.75 4.95
C ASP A 30 -17.38 20.69 6.27
N LEU A 31 -18.70 20.52 6.19
CA LEU A 31 -19.58 20.46 7.37
C LEU A 31 -19.73 19.05 7.94
N VAL A 32 -19.08 18.04 7.35
CA VAL A 32 -19.10 16.66 7.84
C VAL A 32 -18.15 16.53 9.03
N ALA A 33 -18.51 15.67 9.98
CA ALA A 33 -17.67 15.41 11.15
C ALA A 33 -16.48 14.52 10.81
N ASP A 34 -15.40 14.67 11.57
CA ASP A 34 -14.24 13.79 11.47
C ASP A 34 -14.59 12.34 11.79
N GLU A 35 -13.90 11.41 11.12
CA GLU A 35 -14.10 9.97 11.28
C GLU A 35 -12.82 9.29 11.76
N SER A 36 -12.98 8.21 12.53
CA SER A 36 -11.88 7.31 12.86
C SER A 36 -12.36 5.87 12.89
N GLY A 37 -11.48 4.93 12.53
CA GLY A 37 -11.81 3.51 12.57
C GLY A 37 -10.58 2.62 12.56
N GLU A 38 -10.79 1.41 13.06
CA GLU A 38 -9.80 0.34 13.06
C GLU A 38 -10.26 -0.77 12.11
N SER A 39 -9.31 -1.38 11.40
CA SER A 39 -9.60 -2.51 10.52
C SER A 39 -8.36 -3.36 10.31
N ASN A 40 -8.54 -4.55 9.75
CA ASN A 40 -7.47 -5.33 9.17
C ASN A 40 -7.48 -5.17 7.65
N LEU A 41 -6.28 -5.12 7.07
CA LEU A 41 -6.05 -5.15 5.63
C LEU A 41 -5.17 -6.35 5.29
N ILE A 42 -5.67 -7.20 4.42
CA ILE A 42 -5.00 -8.41 3.98
C ILE A 42 -4.57 -8.23 2.54
N ILE A 43 -3.27 -8.35 2.31
CA ILE A 43 -2.64 -8.07 1.02
C ILE A 43 -2.03 -9.35 0.48
N GLN A 44 -2.44 -9.72 -0.74
CA GLN A 44 -1.94 -10.89 -1.45
C GLN A 44 -1.41 -10.47 -2.81
N ILE A 45 -0.32 -11.11 -3.25
CA ILE A 45 0.26 -10.86 -4.56
C ILE A 45 -0.67 -11.41 -5.65
N VAL A 46 -0.80 -10.64 -6.72
CA VAL A 46 -1.49 -11.03 -7.94
C VAL A 46 -0.44 -11.22 -9.02
N GLU A 47 -0.24 -12.45 -9.45
CA GLU A 47 0.76 -12.77 -10.48
C GLU A 47 0.35 -12.19 -11.85
N PRO A 48 1.30 -11.88 -12.74
CA PRO A 48 0.99 -11.38 -14.09
C PRO A 48 0.07 -12.30 -14.91
N THR A 49 0.08 -13.60 -14.61
CA THR A 49 -0.74 -14.62 -15.28
C THR A 49 -2.15 -14.75 -14.69
N ASP A 50 -2.48 -14.03 -13.61
CA ASP A 50 -3.80 -14.07 -12.99
C ASP A 50 -4.86 -13.53 -13.97
N PRO A 51 -6.00 -14.23 -14.18
CA PRO A 51 -7.05 -13.77 -15.09
C PRO A 51 -7.56 -12.35 -14.82
N ARG A 52 -7.52 -11.89 -13.57
CA ARG A 52 -7.93 -10.54 -13.17
C ARG A 52 -7.03 -9.46 -13.76
N VAL A 53 -5.74 -9.75 -13.97
CA VAL A 53 -4.80 -8.83 -14.64
C VAL A 53 -5.24 -8.58 -16.06
N LYS A 54 -5.50 -9.65 -16.81
CA LYS A 54 -5.93 -9.57 -18.21
C LYS A 54 -7.25 -8.82 -18.32
N LEU A 55 -8.24 -9.16 -17.49
CA LEU A 55 -9.55 -8.50 -17.49
C LEU A 55 -9.44 -7.00 -17.22
N ALA A 56 -8.71 -6.60 -16.17
CA ALA A 56 -8.54 -5.20 -15.80
C ALA A 56 -7.80 -4.40 -16.90
N CYS A 57 -6.82 -5.01 -17.56
CA CYS A 57 -6.12 -4.39 -18.69
C CYS A 57 -7.05 -4.19 -19.90
N GLU A 58 -7.86 -5.20 -20.26
CA GLU A 58 -8.78 -5.16 -21.38
C GLU A 58 -9.87 -4.09 -21.20
N GLU A 59 -10.46 -3.98 -20.00
CA GLU A 59 -11.45 -2.95 -19.65
C GLU A 59 -10.88 -1.53 -19.82
N GLN A 60 -9.59 -1.36 -19.52
CA GLN A 60 -8.87 -0.09 -19.62
C GLN A 60 -8.17 0.12 -20.96
N LYS A 61 -8.34 -0.79 -21.93
CA LYS A 61 -7.68 -0.76 -23.25
C LYS A 61 -6.14 -0.68 -23.15
N ILE A 62 -5.58 -1.33 -22.14
CA ILE A 62 -4.13 -1.48 -21.94
C ILE A 62 -3.72 -2.87 -22.44
N ASP A 63 -2.60 -2.95 -23.14
CA ASP A 63 -1.99 -4.22 -23.54
C ASP A 63 -1.58 -5.02 -22.29
N PRO A 64 -2.17 -6.21 -22.04
CA PRO A 64 -1.86 -7.03 -20.87
C PRO A 64 -0.39 -7.42 -20.78
N ALA A 65 0.35 -7.46 -21.89
CA ALA A 65 1.79 -7.76 -21.90
C ALA A 65 2.64 -6.69 -21.20
N LYS A 66 2.07 -5.50 -20.93
CA LYS A 66 2.73 -4.41 -20.20
C LYS A 66 2.49 -4.47 -18.69
N ALA A 67 1.56 -5.31 -18.22
CA ALA A 67 1.26 -5.44 -16.81
C ALA A 67 2.27 -6.38 -16.12
N MET A 68 2.71 -6.01 -14.92
CA MET A 68 3.70 -6.76 -14.13
C MET A 68 3.09 -7.52 -12.96
N GLY A 69 1.77 -7.74 -12.99
CA GLY A 69 1.00 -8.28 -11.86
C GLY A 69 0.54 -7.16 -10.94
N GLY A 70 0.34 -7.47 -9.66
CA GLY A 70 -0.27 -6.54 -8.73
C GLY A 70 -0.43 -7.07 -7.32
N ALA A 71 -1.41 -6.52 -6.61
CA ALA A 71 -1.84 -7.04 -5.33
C ALA A 71 -3.35 -6.87 -5.13
N SER A 72 -3.95 -7.81 -4.41
CA SER A 72 -5.34 -7.73 -3.93
C SER A 72 -5.37 -7.27 -2.48
N PHE A 73 -6.27 -6.34 -2.19
CA PHE A 73 -6.41 -5.65 -0.91
C PHE A 73 -7.80 -5.97 -0.36
N ILE A 74 -7.86 -6.70 0.76
CA ILE A 74 -9.11 -7.11 1.40
C ILE A 74 -9.23 -6.42 2.75
N TRP A 75 -10.30 -5.64 2.94
CA TRP A 75 -10.60 -5.00 4.23
C TRP A 75 -11.53 -5.88 5.05
N GLN A 76 -11.24 -5.96 6.34
CA GLN A 76 -12.03 -6.71 7.30
C GLN A 76 -12.07 -5.93 8.63
N ASP A 77 -13.14 -6.10 9.39
CA ASP A 77 -13.20 -5.60 10.77
C ASP A 77 -12.03 -6.19 11.59
N ASN A 78 -11.45 -5.42 12.51
CA ASN A 78 -10.25 -5.88 13.22
C ASN A 78 -10.49 -7.07 14.17
N LEU A 79 -11.74 -7.31 14.56
CA LEU A 79 -12.15 -8.41 15.43
C LEU A 79 -12.83 -9.56 14.68
N ASP A 80 -12.97 -9.45 13.35
CA ASP A 80 -13.60 -10.49 12.54
C ASP A 80 -12.60 -11.61 12.19
N GLU A 81 -12.85 -12.79 12.77
CA GLU A 81 -12.04 -13.99 12.59
C GLU A 81 -12.48 -14.88 11.41
N ARG A 82 -13.54 -14.49 10.69
CA ARG A 82 -14.02 -15.27 9.54
C ARG A 82 -13.01 -15.23 8.40
N GLN A 83 -13.06 -16.25 7.53
CA GLN A 83 -12.23 -16.26 6.33
C GLN A 83 -12.52 -15.02 5.47
N PRO A 84 -11.49 -14.27 5.03
CA PRO A 84 -11.66 -13.09 4.20
C PRO A 84 -12.35 -13.47 2.90
N ASN A 85 -13.35 -12.69 2.48
CA ASN A 85 -14.03 -12.92 1.22
C ASN A 85 -13.31 -12.18 0.07
N PRO A 86 -12.71 -12.90 -0.89
CA PRO A 86 -11.96 -12.29 -2.00
C PRO A 86 -12.82 -11.42 -2.92
N ASP A 87 -14.15 -11.61 -2.95
CA ASP A 87 -15.06 -10.84 -3.80
C ASP A 87 -15.18 -9.37 -3.34
N TYR A 88 -14.79 -9.08 -2.11
CA TYR A 88 -14.71 -7.73 -1.54
C TYR A 88 -13.29 -7.15 -1.55
N ALA A 89 -12.37 -7.75 -2.33
CA ALA A 89 -11.07 -7.18 -2.58
C ALA A 89 -11.16 -6.01 -3.58
N ALA A 90 -10.22 -5.07 -3.46
CA ALA A 90 -9.79 -4.26 -4.59
C ALA A 90 -8.50 -4.87 -5.14
N VAL A 91 -8.39 -4.95 -6.46
CA VAL A 91 -7.19 -5.42 -7.15
C VAL A 91 -6.50 -4.25 -7.82
N LEU A 92 -5.23 -4.08 -7.47
CA LEU A 92 -4.35 -3.05 -8.01
C LEU A 92 -3.33 -3.73 -8.93
N ILE A 93 -3.32 -3.35 -10.20
CA ILE A 93 -2.43 -3.91 -11.22
C ILE A 93 -1.41 -2.86 -11.66
N ASP A 94 -0.14 -3.23 -11.58
CA ASP A 94 0.98 -2.40 -11.99
C ASP A 94 1.22 -2.47 -13.50
N VAL A 95 1.29 -1.30 -14.13
CA VAL A 95 1.68 -1.12 -15.53
C VAL A 95 2.81 -0.08 -15.57
N PRO A 96 4.07 -0.49 -15.34
CA PRO A 96 5.17 0.44 -15.26
C PRO A 96 5.52 1.03 -16.63
N ASP A 97 6.15 2.21 -16.67
CA ASP A 97 6.55 2.80 -17.95
C ASP A 97 7.66 1.99 -18.66
N HIS A 98 8.49 1.33 -17.85
CA HIS A 98 9.49 0.34 -18.22
C HIS A 98 9.76 -0.58 -17.02
N ARG A 99 10.42 -1.73 -17.21
CA ARG A 99 10.47 -2.82 -16.21
C ARG A 99 10.95 -2.43 -14.81
N GLU A 100 11.86 -1.47 -14.70
CA GLU A 100 12.47 -1.00 -13.44
C GLU A 100 12.13 0.48 -13.18
N ALA A 101 11.00 0.95 -13.71
CA ALA A 101 10.61 2.34 -13.61
C ALA A 101 10.21 2.71 -12.18
N LEU A 102 10.66 3.87 -11.74
CA LEU A 102 10.10 4.55 -10.57
C LEU A 102 8.69 5.08 -10.83
N THR A 103 8.19 5.01 -12.06
CA THR A 103 6.94 5.63 -12.51
C THR A 103 6.12 4.67 -13.35
N GLY A 104 4.80 4.80 -13.27
CA GLY A 104 3.93 3.92 -14.04
C GLY A 104 2.47 4.30 -13.91
N ARG A 105 1.61 3.42 -14.41
CA ARG A 105 0.17 3.48 -14.22
C ARG A 105 -0.25 2.37 -13.28
N LEU A 106 -1.25 2.66 -12.46
CA LEU A 106 -1.86 1.70 -11.56
C LEU A 106 -3.32 1.56 -11.95
N ILE A 107 -3.68 0.38 -12.46
CA ILE A 107 -5.09 0.07 -12.75
C ILE A 107 -5.71 -0.41 -11.44
N ARG A 108 -6.86 0.13 -11.12
CA ARG A 108 -7.67 -0.36 -10.02
C ARG A 108 -9.01 -0.83 -10.54
N ASP A 109 -9.35 -2.08 -10.26
CA ASP A 109 -10.60 -2.72 -10.70
C ASP A 109 -11.86 -2.03 -10.13
N ARG A 110 -11.76 -1.40 -8.97
CA ARG A 110 -12.84 -0.64 -8.30
C ARG A 110 -12.28 0.61 -7.62
N GLY A 111 -12.66 1.82 -8.04
CA GLY A 111 -12.22 3.08 -7.41
C GLY A 111 -12.67 3.26 -5.95
N TYR A 112 -11.99 4.17 -5.21
CA TYR A 112 -12.28 4.46 -3.79
C TYR A 112 -13.50 5.36 -3.64
N VAL A 113 -13.60 6.37 -4.52
CA VAL A 113 -14.64 7.40 -4.47
C VAL A 113 -15.78 7.02 -5.41
N GLU A 114 -15.44 6.70 -6.64
CA GLU A 114 -16.38 6.25 -7.66
C GLU A 114 -16.14 4.75 -7.88
N LYS A 115 -17.19 3.92 -7.84
CA LYS A 115 -17.11 2.46 -8.04
C LYS A 115 -16.85 2.08 -9.52
N ILE A 116 -16.12 2.91 -10.23
CA ILE A 116 -15.72 2.75 -11.63
C ILE A 116 -14.24 2.36 -11.62
N PRO A 117 -13.78 1.49 -12.54
CA PRO A 117 -12.36 1.26 -12.70
C PRO A 117 -11.61 2.56 -13.01
N VAL A 118 -10.49 2.81 -12.33
CA VAL A 118 -9.70 4.04 -12.53
C VAL A 118 -8.25 3.70 -12.79
N ILE A 119 -7.64 4.43 -13.71
CA ILE A 119 -6.21 4.42 -13.95
C ILE A 119 -5.59 5.59 -13.18
N SER A 120 -4.68 5.27 -12.28
CA SER A 120 -3.90 6.26 -11.55
C SER A 120 -2.50 6.36 -12.12
N ARG A 121 -1.85 7.52 -11.95
CA ARG A 121 -0.42 7.68 -12.19
C ARG A 121 0.32 7.50 -10.87
N TYR A 122 1.41 6.74 -10.86
CA TYR A 122 2.25 6.64 -9.67
C TYR A 122 3.70 7.04 -9.95
N TRP A 123 4.39 7.44 -8.87
CA TRP A 123 5.84 7.56 -8.86
C TRP A 123 6.43 7.30 -7.47
N PHE A 124 7.67 6.83 -7.43
CA PHE A 124 8.49 6.71 -6.23
C PHE A 124 9.46 7.89 -6.13
N GLY A 125 9.41 8.60 -5.00
CA GLY A 125 10.45 9.54 -4.62
C GLY A 125 11.76 8.81 -4.31
N ARG A 126 12.89 9.52 -4.38
CA ARG A 126 14.21 8.96 -4.00
C ARG A 126 14.32 8.60 -2.52
N ASP A 127 13.37 9.08 -1.72
CA ASP A 127 13.16 8.77 -0.31
C ASP A 127 12.29 7.53 -0.08
N GLY A 128 11.82 6.86 -1.14
CA GLY A 128 11.00 5.66 -1.05
C GLY A 128 9.51 5.93 -0.79
N ILE A 129 9.07 7.18 -0.92
CA ILE A 129 7.66 7.53 -0.80
C ILE A 129 6.97 7.23 -2.14
N LEU A 130 6.01 6.30 -2.13
CA LEU A 130 5.09 6.08 -3.24
C LEU A 130 4.05 7.19 -3.23
N THR A 131 3.87 7.87 -4.35
CA THR A 131 2.74 8.77 -4.59
C THR A 131 1.89 8.25 -5.74
N ILE A 132 0.57 8.28 -5.55
CA ILE A 132 -0.43 7.84 -6.52
C ILE A 132 -1.42 8.99 -6.71
N ASP A 133 -1.54 9.48 -7.94
CA ASP A 133 -2.55 10.47 -8.33
C ASP A 133 -3.66 9.77 -9.11
N THR A 134 -4.90 10.02 -8.69
CA THR A 134 -6.12 9.49 -9.28
C THR A 134 -7.02 10.65 -9.70
N GLU A 135 -7.27 10.77 -10.99
CA GLU A 135 -8.19 11.76 -11.54
C GLU A 135 -9.59 11.14 -11.69
N TYR A 136 -10.60 11.81 -11.17
CA TYR A 136 -12.03 11.52 -11.39
C TYR A 136 -12.67 12.69 -12.14
N ASP A 137 -13.90 12.54 -12.62
CA ASP A 137 -14.57 13.57 -13.44
C ASP A 137 -14.68 14.93 -12.73
N ASN A 138 -14.91 14.92 -11.41
CA ASN A 138 -15.12 16.14 -10.63
C ASN A 138 -14.10 16.35 -9.49
N ASN A 139 -13.29 15.33 -9.19
CA ASN A 139 -12.45 15.29 -8.01
C ASN A 139 -11.06 14.72 -8.33
N GLN A 140 -10.06 15.10 -7.53
CA GLN A 140 -8.72 14.55 -7.60
C GLN A 140 -8.36 13.87 -6.27
N GLY A 141 -7.93 12.63 -6.35
CA GLY A 141 -7.35 11.89 -5.23
C GLY A 141 -5.83 11.89 -5.35
N GLN A 142 -5.14 12.14 -4.24
CA GLN A 142 -3.71 11.83 -4.13
C GLN A 142 -3.51 10.96 -2.90
N GLU A 143 -2.74 9.89 -3.05
CA GLU A 143 -2.32 9.04 -1.95
C GLU A 143 -0.79 8.99 -1.90
N ARG A 144 -0.24 9.11 -0.69
CA ARG A 144 1.19 8.95 -0.41
C ARG A 144 1.36 7.85 0.62
N CYS A 145 2.16 6.85 0.31
CA CYS A 145 2.38 5.70 1.19
C CYS A 145 3.87 5.37 1.27
N TRP A 146 4.37 5.10 2.48
CA TRP A 146 5.77 4.73 2.69
C TRP A 146 5.94 3.85 3.91
N PHE A 147 6.97 3.03 3.87
CA PHE A 147 7.38 2.19 4.98
C PHE A 147 8.34 2.98 5.88
N VAL A 148 8.04 3.02 7.17
CA VAL A 148 9.00 3.48 8.20
C VAL A 148 9.99 2.36 8.50
N ASN A 149 9.52 1.11 8.48
CA ASN A 149 10.31 -0.12 8.52
C ASN A 149 9.52 -1.28 7.88
N GLU A 150 10.08 -2.49 7.89
CA GLU A 150 9.47 -3.71 7.31
C GLU A 150 8.05 -4.04 7.84
N ASN A 151 7.66 -3.49 9.00
CA ASN A 151 6.45 -3.85 9.75
C ASN A 151 5.58 -2.66 10.13
N PHE A 152 5.94 -1.45 9.69
CA PHE A 152 5.15 -0.25 9.93
C PHE A 152 5.20 0.66 8.71
N ARG A 153 4.02 1.02 8.20
CA ARG A 153 3.86 1.97 7.10
C ARG A 153 2.82 3.01 7.42
N VAL A 154 2.97 4.17 6.78
CA VAL A 154 2.07 5.29 6.90
C VAL A 154 1.49 5.58 5.52
N ARG A 155 0.21 5.93 5.49
CA ARG A 155 -0.48 6.33 4.28
C ARG A 155 -1.29 7.58 4.53
N ILE A 156 -1.15 8.56 3.64
CA ILE A 156 -1.89 9.81 3.69
C ILE A 156 -2.60 9.98 2.37
N GLY A 157 -3.91 10.23 2.41
CA GLY A 157 -4.73 10.48 1.24
C GLY A 157 -5.38 11.85 1.30
N THR A 158 -5.48 12.55 0.18
CA THR A 158 -6.25 13.79 0.06
C THR A 158 -7.27 13.66 -1.06
N VAL A 159 -8.48 14.17 -0.84
CA VAL A 159 -9.46 14.36 -1.91
C VAL A 159 -9.69 15.84 -2.10
N ARG A 160 -9.50 16.30 -3.34
CA ARG A 160 -9.66 17.68 -3.76
C ARG A 160 -10.83 17.79 -4.72
N THR A 161 -11.68 18.80 -4.51
CA THR A 161 -12.74 19.21 -5.43
C THR A 161 -12.37 20.56 -6.05
N MET A 162 -13.22 21.12 -6.92
CA MET A 162 -12.98 22.44 -7.53
C MET A 162 -12.73 23.55 -6.48
N ASN A 163 -13.31 23.42 -5.28
CA ASN A 163 -13.21 24.41 -4.21
C ASN A 163 -12.00 24.23 -3.28
N GLY A 164 -11.10 23.28 -3.59
CA GLY A 164 -9.91 22.98 -2.78
C GLY A 164 -9.95 21.58 -2.16
N ILE A 165 -9.08 21.35 -1.18
CA ILE A 165 -9.02 20.07 -0.47
C ILE A 165 -10.28 19.94 0.39
N ASN A 166 -11.06 18.89 0.14
CA ASN A 166 -12.29 18.62 0.88
C ASN A 166 -12.02 17.75 2.11
N LEU A 167 -11.11 16.77 2.01
CA LEU A 167 -10.72 15.94 3.15
C LEU A 167 -9.27 15.47 3.07
N VAL A 168 -8.72 15.15 4.23
CA VAL A 168 -7.44 14.45 4.41
C VAL A 168 -7.70 13.19 5.23
N SER A 169 -7.12 12.08 4.79
CA SER A 169 -7.10 10.82 5.52
C SER A 169 -5.66 10.46 5.89
N HIS A 170 -5.45 9.93 7.10
CA HIS A 170 -4.18 9.37 7.50
C HIS A 170 -4.38 7.99 8.11
N CYS A 171 -3.49 7.07 7.77
CA CYS A 171 -3.48 5.69 8.24
C CYS A 171 -2.12 5.35 8.82
N CYS A 172 -2.12 4.80 10.02
CA CYS A 172 -0.99 4.10 10.60
C CYS A 172 -1.25 2.60 10.47
N GLU A 173 -0.33 1.88 9.83
CA GLU A 173 -0.54 0.48 9.50
C GLU A 173 0.61 -0.36 10.05
N ARG A 174 0.28 -1.29 10.95
CA ARG A 174 1.23 -2.19 11.62
C ARG A 174 1.00 -3.61 11.15
N ARG A 175 2.08 -4.31 10.79
CA ARG A 175 1.99 -5.71 10.40
C ARG A 175 1.49 -6.57 11.56
N CYS A 176 0.50 -7.40 11.30
CA CYS A 176 0.10 -8.48 12.19
C CYS A 176 1.13 -9.60 12.04
N VAL A 177 1.81 -9.94 13.13
CA VAL A 177 2.86 -10.96 13.16
C VAL A 177 2.36 -12.18 13.91
N SER A 178 2.73 -13.37 13.43
CA SER A 178 2.51 -14.60 14.18
C SER A 178 3.45 -14.64 15.39
N GLN A 179 3.16 -15.53 16.35
CA GLN A 179 4.02 -15.76 17.50
C GLN A 179 5.45 -16.18 17.06
N ASP A 180 5.56 -17.07 16.07
CA ASP A 180 6.84 -17.52 15.52
C ASP A 180 7.63 -16.37 14.87
N ASP A 181 6.94 -15.47 14.16
CA ASP A 181 7.58 -14.32 13.55
C ASP A 181 8.05 -13.32 14.60
N LEU A 182 7.26 -13.12 15.66
CA LEU A 182 7.64 -12.28 16.80
C LEU A 182 8.91 -12.83 17.47
N GLU A 183 9.00 -14.13 17.70
CA GLU A 183 10.18 -14.77 18.28
C GLU A 183 11.43 -14.62 17.39
N LYS A 184 11.28 -14.77 16.06
CA LYS A 184 12.37 -14.51 15.11
C LYS A 184 12.82 -13.05 15.15
N MET A 185 11.88 -12.10 15.23
CA MET A 185 12.18 -10.67 15.32
C MET A 185 12.94 -10.33 16.59
N ILE A 186 12.51 -10.87 17.74
CA ILE A 186 13.20 -10.70 19.03
C ILE A 186 14.64 -11.23 18.91
N ARG A 187 14.82 -12.43 18.38
CA ARG A 187 16.15 -13.02 18.19
C ARG A 187 17.05 -12.16 17.29
N ARG A 188 16.55 -11.70 16.14
CA ARG A 188 17.27 -10.80 15.22
C ARG A 188 17.70 -9.50 15.90
N ASN A 189 16.85 -8.93 16.76
CA ASN A 189 17.17 -7.71 17.50
C ASN A 189 18.26 -7.94 18.54
N LEU A 190 18.18 -9.04 19.31
CA LEU A 190 19.22 -9.41 20.28
C LEU A 190 20.59 -9.65 19.59
N GLU A 191 20.59 -10.32 18.44
CA GLU A 191 21.80 -10.51 17.63
C GLU A 191 22.39 -9.18 17.15
N ARG A 192 21.55 -8.23 16.72
CA ARG A 192 21.98 -6.88 16.31
C ARG A 192 22.64 -6.12 17.46
N GLU A 193 22.02 -6.14 18.65
CA GLU A 193 22.56 -5.48 19.84
C GLU A 193 23.93 -6.06 20.24
N ALA A 194 24.08 -7.38 20.19
CA ALA A 194 25.35 -8.05 20.50
C ALA A 194 26.48 -7.67 19.50
N LEU A 195 26.13 -7.54 18.21
CA LEU A 195 27.05 -7.10 17.15
C LEU A 195 27.46 -5.63 17.30
N GLU A 196 26.54 -4.75 17.68
CA GLU A 196 26.81 -3.33 17.94
C GLU A 196 27.68 -3.14 19.20
N GLY A 197 27.41 -3.90 20.26
CA GLY A 197 28.23 -3.90 21.49
C GLY A 197 29.66 -4.42 21.29
N SER A 198 29.88 -5.39 20.39
CA SER A 198 31.22 -5.90 20.08
C SER A 198 32.06 -4.90 19.28
N LYS A 199 31.46 -4.17 18.34
CA LYS A 199 32.13 -3.10 17.58
C LYS A 199 32.53 -1.89 18.42
N GLY A 200 31.87 -1.66 19.55
CA GLY A 200 32.24 -0.63 20.52
C GLY A 200 33.51 -0.96 21.30
N LYS A 201 33.77 -2.26 21.55
CA LYS A 201 34.95 -2.72 22.32
C LYS A 201 36.23 -2.87 21.49
N GLU A 202 36.12 -3.01 20.16
CA GLU A 202 37.29 -3.06 19.27
C GLU A 202 37.84 -1.65 18.91
N LYS A 203 37.20 -0.58 19.39
CA LYS A 203 37.61 0.81 19.16
C LYS A 203 38.21 1.50 20.39
N GLU A 204 38.34 0.80 21.51
CA GLU A 204 39.16 1.20 22.68
C GLU A 204 40.48 0.41 22.69
#